data_AF-A0A0A3Z801-F1
#
_entry.id   AF-A0A0A3Z801-F1
#
_cell.length_a   1.000
_cell.length_b   1.000
_cell.length_c   1.000
_cell.angle_alpha   90.00
_cell.angle_beta   90.00
_cell.angle_gamma   90.00
#
_symmetry.space_group_name_H-M   'P 1'
#
loop_
_entity.id
_entity.type
_entity.pdbx_description
1 polymer ?
#
loop_
_entity_poly.entity_id
_entity_poly.type
_entity_poly.pdbx_seq_one_letter_code
_entity_poly.pdbx_strand_id
1 'polypeptide(L)'
;MYSPIFVSFFTGNWIYPQMAEQLAHSLDGMGLHLDICGIESGDNWLANTRLKAGFIRQMLDIYPRIVRVDADSDIHKLQHMLLNFLEDLFLRPHSSVPGRVWHVSVMDWSSKIGQRPSAMIGDGLLMSMAAPMNRLLMP
;
A
#
# COMPACT_ATOMS: atom_id res chain seq x y z
N MET A 1 5.01 19.70 -2.49
CA MET A 1 5.41 18.31 -2.19
C MET A 1 4.12 17.53 -2.01
N TYR A 2 3.91 16.43 -2.73
CA TYR A 2 2.67 15.65 -2.59
C TYR A 2 2.70 14.88 -1.27
N SER A 3 1.63 14.98 -0.48
CA SER A 3 1.47 14.12 0.70
C SER A 3 1.35 12.67 0.25
N PRO A 4 2.03 11.70 0.90
CA PRO A 4 1.87 10.30 0.56
C PRO A 4 0.44 9.84 0.85
N ILE A 5 -0.02 8.85 0.09
CA ILE A 5 -1.24 8.11 0.38
C ILE A 5 -0.88 6.84 1.15
N PHE A 6 -1.51 6.61 2.30
CA PHE A 6 -1.35 5.38 3.06
C PHE A 6 -2.18 4.28 2.41
N VAL A 7 -1.51 3.27 1.86
CA VAL A 7 -2.18 2.21 1.10
C VAL A 7 -2.11 0.89 1.83
N SER A 8 -3.19 0.14 1.76
CA SER A 8 -3.23 -1.24 2.26
C SER A 8 -4.19 -2.07 1.41
N PHE A 9 -4.10 -3.39 1.55
CA PHE A 9 -5.13 -4.27 1.05
C PHE A 9 -5.46 -5.34 2.08
N PHE A 10 -6.68 -5.82 2.01
CA PHE A 10 -7.15 -6.97 2.78
C PHE A 10 -7.81 -7.97 1.85
N THR A 11 -7.89 -9.22 2.30
CA THR A 11 -8.75 -10.22 1.64
C THR A 11 -9.96 -10.48 2.52
N GLY A 12 -11.06 -10.96 1.93
CA GLY A 12 -12.31 -11.20 2.67
C GLY A 12 -12.25 -12.33 3.70
N ASN A 13 -11.08 -12.95 3.90
CA ASN A 13 -10.94 -14.08 4.81
C ASN A 13 -10.61 -13.59 6.23
N TRP A 14 -11.06 -14.34 7.25
CA TRP A 14 -10.73 -14.08 8.66
C TRP A 14 -11.16 -12.69 9.14
N ILE A 15 -10.37 -12.08 10.03
CA ILE A 15 -10.62 -10.79 10.66
C ILE A 15 -10.00 -9.62 9.89
N TYR A 16 -9.44 -9.86 8.69
CA TYR A 16 -8.74 -8.82 7.93
C TYR A 16 -9.61 -7.64 7.51
N PRO A 17 -10.90 -7.81 7.14
CA PRO A 17 -11.78 -6.66 6.90
C PRO A 17 -11.92 -5.76 8.14
N GLN A 18 -12.08 -6.34 9.33
CA GLN A 18 -12.19 -5.59 10.59
C GLN A 18 -10.88 -4.89 10.95
N MET A 19 -9.75 -5.56 10.74
CA MET A 19 -8.42 -4.95 10.96
C MET A 19 -8.17 -3.81 9.98
N ALA A 20 -8.57 -3.95 8.72
CA ALA A 20 -8.47 -2.90 7.71
C ALA A 20 -9.32 -1.67 8.07
N GLU A 21 -10.53 -1.89 8.62
CA GLU A 21 -11.39 -0.83 9.13
C GLU A 21 -10.75 -0.12 10.34
N GLN A 22 -10.17 -0.86 11.29
CA GLN A 22 -9.42 -0.29 12.41
C GLN A 22 -8.22 0.54 11.95
N LEU A 23 -7.44 0.03 11.00
CA LEU A 23 -6.33 0.77 10.40
C LEU A 23 -6.83 2.06 9.73
N ALA A 24 -7.94 2.00 9.00
CA ALA A 24 -8.54 3.17 8.36
C ALA A 24 -8.91 4.24 9.39
N HIS A 25 -9.58 3.85 10.48
CA HIS A 25 -9.92 4.75 11.57
C HIS A 25 -8.69 5.37 12.24
N SER A 26 -7.63 4.58 12.49
CA SER A 26 -6.40 5.11 13.08
C SER A 26 -5.72 6.15 12.17
N LEU A 27 -5.63 5.86 10.87
CA LEU A 27 -5.04 6.77 9.87
C LEU A 27 -5.87 8.05 9.69
N ASP A 28 -7.19 7.92 9.58
CA ASP A 28 -8.12 9.05 9.45
C ASP A 28 -8.10 9.93 10.72
N GLY A 29 -8.08 9.33 11.90
CA GLY A 29 -7.93 10.05 13.18
C GLY A 29 -6.60 10.83 13.30
N MET A 30 -5.60 10.51 12.50
CA MET A 30 -4.35 11.26 12.38
C MET A 30 -4.36 12.29 11.22
N GLY A 31 -5.46 12.41 10.48
CA GLY A 31 -5.60 13.30 9.33
C GLY A 31 -4.82 12.85 8.10
N LEU A 32 -4.57 11.54 7.96
CA LEU A 32 -3.77 10.98 6.86
C LEU A 32 -4.66 10.52 5.71
N HIS A 33 -4.24 10.85 4.48
CA HIS A 33 -4.89 10.32 3.29
C HIS A 33 -4.62 8.83 3.14
N LEU A 34 -5.67 8.06 2.85
CA LEU A 34 -5.60 6.61 2.76
C LEU A 34 -6.35 6.06 1.54
N ASP A 35 -5.91 4.90 1.06
CA ASP A 35 -6.62 4.08 0.06
C ASP A 35 -6.45 2.60 0.43
N ILE A 36 -7.48 2.01 1.05
CA ILE A 36 -7.48 0.63 1.53
C ILE A 36 -8.48 -0.18 0.71
N CYS A 37 -7.97 -1.21 0.02
CA CYS A 37 -8.72 -1.98 -0.96
C CYS A 37 -8.95 -3.42 -0.51
N GLY A 38 -10.18 -3.91 -0.68
CA GLY A 38 -10.47 -5.34 -0.66
C GLY A 38 -10.01 -5.99 -1.97
N ILE A 39 -9.30 -7.11 -1.85
CA ILE A 39 -8.85 -7.95 -2.97
C ILE A 39 -9.37 -9.37 -2.75
N GLU A 40 -9.67 -10.08 -3.85
CA GLU A 40 -10.02 -11.48 -3.78
C GLU A 40 -8.92 -12.30 -3.09
N SER A 41 -9.34 -13.17 -2.18
CA SER A 41 -8.46 -14.09 -1.50
C SER A 41 -7.95 -15.19 -2.43
N GLY A 42 -6.65 -15.44 -2.43
CA GLY A 42 -6.08 -16.67 -2.95
C GLY A 42 -6.22 -17.84 -1.97
N ASP A 43 -5.71 -19.00 -2.39
CA ASP A 43 -5.91 -20.29 -1.71
C ASP A 43 -5.32 -20.36 -0.29
N ASN A 44 -4.32 -19.54 0.03
CA ASN A 44 -3.67 -19.53 1.34
C ASN A 44 -2.95 -18.21 1.65
N TRP A 45 -2.48 -18.07 2.89
CA TRP A 45 -1.78 -16.89 3.38
C TRP A 45 -0.55 -16.51 2.53
N LEU A 46 0.20 -17.51 2.07
CA LEU A 46 1.40 -17.26 1.26
C LEU A 46 1.03 -16.75 -0.14
N ALA A 47 -0.04 -17.28 -0.73
CA ALA A 47 -0.60 -16.75 -1.99
C ALA A 47 -1.02 -15.28 -1.83
N ASN A 48 -1.73 -14.95 -0.75
CA ASN A 48 -2.14 -13.57 -0.45
C ASN A 48 -0.93 -12.65 -0.23
N THR A 49 0.11 -13.13 0.45
CA THR A 49 1.33 -12.33 0.68
C THR A 49 2.04 -11.95 -0.61
N ARG A 50 1.99 -12.81 -1.64
CA ARG A 50 2.59 -12.53 -2.96
C ARG A 50 1.89 -11.41 -3.71
N LEU A 51 0.63 -11.09 -3.37
CA LEU A 51 -0.13 -10.00 -3.98
C LEU A 51 0.47 -8.62 -3.67
N LYS A 52 1.25 -8.49 -2.58
CA LYS A 52 1.82 -7.22 -2.11
C LYS A 52 2.59 -6.46 -3.19
N ALA A 53 3.45 -7.14 -3.94
CA ALA A 53 4.28 -6.49 -4.96
C ALA A 53 3.43 -5.94 -6.13
N GLY A 54 2.46 -6.72 -6.59
CA GLY A 54 1.54 -6.31 -7.65
C GLY A 54 0.66 -5.13 -7.22
N PHE A 55 0.13 -5.20 -5.99
CA PHE A 55 -0.64 -4.12 -5.40
C PHE A 55 0.17 -2.81 -5.30
N ILE A 56 1.38 -2.86 -4.74
CA ILE A 56 2.27 -1.68 -4.65
C ILE A 56 2.50 -1.07 -6.03
N ARG A 57 2.74 -1.90 -7.06
CA ARG A 57 2.93 -1.41 -8.42
C ARG A 57 1.68 -0.70 -8.96
N GLN A 58 0.50 -1.28 -8.78
CA GLN A 58 -0.76 -0.67 -9.21
C GLN A 58 -1.00 0.67 -8.50
N MET A 59 -0.74 0.74 -7.19
CA MET A 59 -0.90 1.98 -6.43
C MET A 59 0.07 3.07 -6.89
N LEU A 60 1.29 2.71 -7.31
CA LEU A 60 2.26 3.65 -7.88
C LEU A 60 1.91 4.15 -9.29
N ASP A 61 0.99 3.50 -9.99
CA ASP A 61 0.45 4.00 -11.27
C ASP A 61 -0.69 5.03 -11.03
N ILE A 62 -1.26 5.07 -9.82
CA ILE A 62 -2.32 6.01 -9.40
C ILE A 62 -1.73 7.19 -8.63
N TYR A 63 -0.87 6.90 -7.67
CA TYR A 63 -0.33 7.88 -6.74
C TYR A 63 1.18 8.06 -6.95
N PRO A 64 1.67 9.31 -7.00
CA PRO A 64 3.10 9.57 -7.14
C PRO A 64 3.91 9.06 -5.95
N ARG A 65 3.29 8.96 -4.76
CA ARG A 65 3.92 8.53 -3.53
C ARG A 65 2.93 7.78 -2.63
N ILE A 66 3.37 6.64 -2.10
CA ILE A 66 2.56 5.80 -1.22
C ILE A 66 3.36 5.35 0.00
N VAL A 67 2.67 5.22 1.13
CA VAL A 67 3.17 4.49 2.31
C VAL A 67 2.32 3.24 2.45
N ARG A 68 2.92 2.09 2.12
CA ARG A 68 2.27 0.80 2.24
C ARG A 68 2.30 0.33 3.68
N VAL A 69 1.15 -0.02 4.24
CA VAL A 69 0.99 -0.56 5.60
C VAL A 69 0.28 -1.92 5.54
N ASP A 70 0.70 -2.92 6.34
CA ASP A 70 -0.06 -4.18 6.47
C ASP A 70 -1.44 -3.90 7.12
N ALA A 71 -2.50 -4.55 6.64
CA ALA A 71 -3.87 -4.33 7.14
C ALA A 71 -4.06 -4.70 8.63
N ASP A 72 -3.18 -5.55 9.18
CA ASP A 72 -3.16 -5.95 10.60
C ASP A 72 -2.23 -5.08 11.47
N SER A 73 -1.78 -3.94 10.94
CA SER A 73 -0.97 -2.98 11.71
C SER A 73 -1.85 -2.03 12.53
N ASP A 74 -1.36 -1.69 13.72
CA ASP A 74 -1.88 -0.58 14.52
C ASP A 74 -0.85 0.55 14.58
N ILE A 75 -1.30 1.79 14.36
CA ILE A 75 -0.43 2.97 14.28
C ILE A 75 -0.74 3.90 15.45
N HIS A 76 0.05 3.79 16.51
CA HIS A 76 -0.09 4.65 17.69
C HIS A 76 0.56 6.02 17.54
N LYS A 77 1.54 6.14 16.64
CA LYS A 77 2.30 7.38 16.46
C LYS A 77 2.84 7.49 15.04
N LEU A 78 2.46 8.56 14.36
CA LEU A 78 3.02 8.90 13.07
C LEU A 78 4.47 9.35 13.20
N GLN A 79 5.35 8.69 12.44
CA GLN A 79 6.72 9.14 12.25
C GLN A 79 6.73 10.16 11.12
N HIS A 80 6.94 11.44 11.42
CA HIS A 80 6.96 12.52 10.42
C HIS A 80 7.92 12.27 9.24
N MET A 81 8.95 11.43 9.43
CA MET A 81 9.82 10.97 8.35
C MET A 81 9.05 10.33 7.20
N LEU A 82 7.98 9.57 7.48
CA LEU A 82 7.12 8.95 6.46
C LEU A 82 6.36 9.96 5.61
N LEU A 83 6.22 11.20 6.08
CA LEU A 83 5.54 12.26 5.34
C LEU A 83 6.46 12.95 4.35
N ASN A 84 7.78 12.97 4.60
CA ASN A 84 8.72 13.87 3.93
C ASN A 84 10.04 13.21 3.46
N PHE A 85 10.16 11.87 3.50
CA PHE A 85 11.28 11.15 2.91
C PHE A 85 11.38 11.39 1.38
N LEU A 86 12.60 11.53 0.84
CA LEU A 86 12.88 11.94 -0.53
C LEU A 86 13.41 10.80 -1.42
N GLU A 87 13.83 9.72 -0.80
CA GLU A 87 14.47 8.59 -1.43
C GLU A 87 13.43 7.62 -2.00
N ASP A 88 13.89 6.74 -2.89
CA ASP A 88 13.00 5.88 -3.67
C ASP A 88 12.38 4.73 -2.82
N LEU A 89 13.03 4.37 -1.71
CA LEU A 89 12.62 3.28 -0.83
C LEU A 89 13.08 3.52 0.62
N PHE A 90 12.15 3.38 1.57
CA PHE A 90 12.45 3.35 3.01
C PHE A 90 12.22 1.95 3.60
N LEU A 91 13.24 1.38 4.24
CA LEU A 91 13.16 0.10 4.96
C LEU A 91 13.73 0.24 6.38
N ARG A 92 13.06 -0.38 7.35
CA ARG A 92 13.54 -0.45 8.74
C ARG A 92 14.16 -1.82 9.03
N PRO A 93 15.40 -1.92 9.53
CA PRO A 93 15.99 -3.20 9.91
C PRO A 93 15.19 -3.90 11.00
N HIS A 94 15.10 -5.23 10.94
CA HIS A 94 14.43 -6.02 11.97
C HIS A 94 15.40 -6.31 13.11
N SER A 95 15.22 -5.65 14.27
CA SER A 95 16.17 -5.79 15.39
C SER A 95 15.81 -6.93 16.37
N SER A 96 14.59 -7.48 16.30
CA SER A 96 14.08 -8.42 17.30
C SER A 96 13.84 -9.86 16.84
N VAL A 97 14.02 -10.19 15.56
CA VAL A 97 13.79 -11.55 15.02
C VAL A 97 15.04 -11.99 14.25
N PRO A 98 15.78 -13.00 14.76
CA PRO A 98 16.94 -13.54 14.08
C PRO A 98 16.60 -14.01 12.66
N GLY A 99 17.45 -13.69 11.68
CA GLY A 99 17.28 -14.09 10.29
C GLY A 99 16.29 -13.25 9.46
N ARG A 100 15.56 -12.31 10.06
CA ARG A 100 14.82 -11.27 9.31
C ARG A 100 15.68 -10.04 9.19
N VAL A 101 15.84 -9.54 7.97
CA VAL A 101 16.66 -8.35 7.71
C VAL A 101 15.85 -7.07 7.87
N TRP A 102 14.56 -7.08 7.50
CA TRP A 102 13.73 -5.86 7.43
C TRP A 102 12.32 -6.07 8.01
N HIS A 103 11.75 -5.00 8.57
CA HIS A 103 10.30 -4.89 8.80
C HIS A 103 9.62 -4.57 7.47
N VAL A 104 8.77 -5.49 7.01
CA VAL A 104 8.02 -5.35 5.74
C VAL A 104 6.59 -4.84 5.95
N SER A 105 6.22 -4.53 7.20
CA SER A 105 4.88 -4.06 7.55
C SER A 105 4.62 -2.61 7.16
N VAL A 106 5.67 -1.81 7.02
CA VAL A 106 5.60 -0.43 6.52
C VAL A 106 6.70 -0.21 5.49
N MET A 107 6.33 0.24 4.28
CA MET A 107 7.26 0.56 3.20
C MET A 107 6.80 1.81 2.45
N ASP A 108 7.66 2.80 2.29
CA ASP A 108 7.40 4.02 1.48
C ASP A 108 7.99 3.83 0.07
N TRP A 109 7.25 4.28 -0.94
CA TRP A 109 7.62 4.22 -2.35
C TRP A 109 7.28 5.54 -3.04
N SER A 110 8.22 6.04 -3.84
CA SER A 110 8.04 7.19 -4.72
C SER A 110 8.20 6.79 -6.18
N SER A 111 7.32 7.28 -7.05
CA SER A 111 7.54 7.23 -8.49
C SER A 111 8.04 8.59 -8.98
N LYS A 112 9.23 8.64 -9.58
CA LYS A 112 9.68 9.81 -10.32
C LYS A 112 8.84 9.90 -11.59
N ILE A 113 7.75 10.67 -11.53
CA ILE A 113 7.01 11.11 -12.72
C ILE A 113 7.97 12.00 -13.52
N GLY A 114 8.70 11.39 -14.46
CA GLY A 114 9.71 12.09 -15.26
C GLY A 114 10.80 11.21 -15.91
N GLN A 115 10.92 9.92 -15.58
CA GLN A 115 11.95 9.03 -16.15
C GLN A 115 11.44 7.68 -16.67
N ARG A 116 10.13 7.50 -16.90
CA ARG A 116 9.66 6.36 -17.71
C ARG A 116 9.76 6.79 -19.19
N PRO A 117 10.49 6.07 -20.07
CA PRO A 117 10.31 6.26 -21.49
C PRO A 117 8.83 6.03 -21.80
N SER A 118 8.21 6.96 -22.51
CA SER A 118 6.93 6.70 -23.16
C SER A 118 7.13 5.50 -24.08
N ALA A 119 6.76 4.31 -23.61
CA ALA A 119 6.47 3.23 -24.51
C ALA A 119 5.20 3.67 -25.23
N MET A 120 5.38 4.19 -26.44
CA MET A 120 4.36 4.36 -27.44
C MET A 120 3.58 3.04 -27.55
N ILE A 121 2.43 2.95 -26.87
CA ILE A 121 1.42 1.95 -27.18
C ILE A 121 0.50 2.63 -28.15
N GLY A 122 0.69 2.29 -29.44
CA GLY A 122 -0.22 2.65 -30.50
C GLY A 122 -1.63 2.12 -30.22
N ASP A 123 -2.59 2.84 -30.77
CA ASP A 123 -4.03 2.60 -30.74
C ASP A 123 -4.42 1.13 -30.56
N GLY A 124 -4.81 0.80 -29.34
CA GLY A 124 -5.20 -0.55 -28.96
C GLY A 124 -5.72 -0.54 -27.54
N LEU A 125 -7.00 -0.19 -27.41
CA LEU A 125 -7.87 -0.29 -26.23
C LEU A 125 -7.36 -1.27 -25.17
N LEU A 126 -6.52 -0.79 -24.24
CA LEU A 126 -6.26 -1.51 -23.00
C LEU A 126 -7.36 -1.11 -22.03
N MET A 127 -8.50 -1.80 -22.10
CA MET A 127 -9.35 -1.89 -20.92
C MET A 127 -8.50 -2.56 -19.84
N SER A 128 -7.91 -1.74 -18.97
CA SER A 128 -7.40 -2.17 -17.68
C SER A 128 -8.57 -2.86 -16.99
N MET A 129 -8.56 -4.19 -16.99
CA MET A 129 -9.33 -4.97 -16.03
C MET A 129 -8.63 -4.80 -14.68
N ALA A 130 -8.75 -3.60 -14.11
CA ALA A 130 -8.74 -3.50 -12.67
C ALA A 130 -9.92 -4.35 -12.21
N ALA A 131 -9.64 -5.49 -11.58
CA ALA A 131 -10.66 -6.20 -10.83
C ALA A 131 -11.39 -5.17 -9.95
N PRO A 132 -12.72 -5.23 -9.82
CA PRO A 132 -13.45 -4.28 -8.99
C PRO A 132 -12.89 -4.35 -7.56
N MET A 133 -12.09 -3.36 -7.19
CA MET A 133 -11.57 -3.20 -5.85
C MET A 133 -12.66 -2.54 -5.02
N ASN A 134 -13.22 -3.29 -4.08
CA ASN A 134 -14.07 -2.70 -3.06
C ASN A 134 -13.21 -1.81 -2.17
N ARG A 135 -13.41 -0.50 -2.25
CA ARG A 135 -12.70 0.48 -1.42
C ARG A 135 -13.49 0.70 -0.14
N LEU A 136 -12.77 0.81 0.98
CA LEU A 136 -13.35 1.39 2.19
C LEU A 136 -13.55 2.88 1.94
N LEU A 137 -14.81 3.30 1.82
CA LEU A 137 -15.20 4.70 1.81
C LEU A 137 -15.51 5.09 3.25
N MET A 138 -14.76 6.06 3.80
CA MET A 138 -15.16 6.67 5.06
C MET A 138 -16.39 7.57 4.80
N PRO A 139 -17.37 7.60 5.71
CA PRO A 139 -18.57 8.44 5.60
C PRO A 139 -18.26 9.94 5.70
#